data_AF-A0A7G7YAH9-F1
#
_entry.id   AF-A0A7G7YAH9-F1
#
_cell.length_a   1.000
_cell.length_b   1.000
_cell.length_c   1.000
_cell.angle_alpha   90.00
_cell.angle_beta   90.00
_cell.angle_gamma   90.00
#
_symmetry.space_group_name_H-M   'P 1'
#
loop_
_entity.id
_entity.type
_entity.pdbx_description
1 polymer ?
#
loop_
_entity_poly.entity_id
_entity_poly.type
_entity_poly.pdbx_seq_one_letter_code
_entity_poly.pdbx_strand_id
1 'polypeptide(L)'
;MKYNILIILIISLFINELRALNCPAGTQTQAGLFEDGDLANCTHCRANFYYNGGNPAGDAVGAQAFTPGAANATGQCVACQVNREGSAGTQGAATNLATQCSVACPAGTAVADGQTLNFALSVTQCTHCRANFYYNGGNPAGDAVGAQAFTPGAANATGQCVACQVNREGSVGTQGAAANLATQCSVACPAGTAVADGQTLNFALSVTQCTHCRANFYYNGDANFVAGTNQCTACPVGANKGADAAAAQGNAAKIKTQCNVLCPTGTSNANGDTFWTAAITDCVNCAANFYFNGAFNAGTSQCIQCPVSKANPATAPGGSASLSTQCNSACPTGTVLDDGTTTNYTTQANQCTKCAVNFFASKTTGFVAGTDTCTECTKKLTSGATAKVFAEATQKIQCAATTFAKFLSISLLFVSFYLL
;
A
#
# COMPACT_ATOMS: atom_id res chain seq x y z
N MET A 1 10.57 -67.17 -70.87
CA MET A 1 11.16 -65.84 -71.15
C MET A 1 10.20 -64.65 -70.99
N LYS A 2 8.88 -64.81 -70.71
CA LYS A 2 7.96 -63.65 -70.52
C LYS A 2 7.96 -63.05 -69.10
N TYR A 3 8.22 -63.83 -68.05
CA TYR A 3 8.24 -63.33 -66.66
C TYR A 3 9.49 -62.49 -66.31
N ASN A 4 10.64 -62.72 -66.94
CA ASN A 4 11.87 -61.95 -66.68
C ASN A 4 11.80 -60.50 -67.19
N ILE A 5 11.10 -60.24 -68.31
CA ILE A 5 10.96 -58.89 -68.85
C ILE A 5 10.01 -58.05 -67.98
N LEU A 6 8.95 -58.66 -67.46
CA LEU A 6 8.00 -57.98 -66.56
C LEU A 6 8.66 -57.59 -65.24
N ILE A 7 9.48 -58.47 -64.66
CA ILE A 7 10.22 -58.19 -63.43
C ILE A 7 11.26 -57.08 -63.64
N ILE A 8 11.97 -57.07 -64.77
CA ILE A 8 12.91 -55.98 -65.10
C ILE A 8 12.18 -54.65 -65.28
N LEU A 9 11.04 -54.61 -65.98
CA LEU A 9 10.24 -53.39 -66.15
C LEU A 9 9.69 -52.85 -64.82
N ILE A 10 9.25 -53.73 -63.92
CA ILE A 10 8.80 -53.36 -62.58
C ILE A 10 9.97 -52.81 -61.76
N ILE A 11 11.13 -53.49 -61.77
CA ILE A 11 12.34 -53.01 -61.07
C ILE A 11 12.83 -51.69 -61.66
N SER A 12 12.79 -51.49 -62.98
CA SER A 12 13.15 -50.22 -63.63
C SER A 12 12.18 -49.08 -63.30
N LEU A 13 10.87 -49.38 -63.16
CA LEU A 13 9.90 -48.40 -62.67
C LEU A 13 10.20 -48.01 -61.22
N PHE A 14 10.52 -48.99 -60.35
CA PHE A 14 10.86 -48.72 -58.95
C PHE A 14 12.22 -48.01 -58.80
N ILE A 15 13.22 -48.27 -59.65
CA ILE A 15 14.53 -47.58 -59.60
C ILE A 15 14.39 -46.08 -59.93
N ASN A 16 13.45 -45.70 -60.79
CA ASN A 16 13.21 -44.29 -61.12
C ASN A 16 12.47 -43.54 -59.99
N GLU A 17 11.59 -44.20 -59.24
CA GLU A 17 10.94 -43.59 -58.06
C GLU A 17 11.85 -43.52 -56.82
N LEU A 18 12.92 -44.32 -56.77
CA LEU A 18 13.85 -44.42 -55.62
C LEU A 18 14.94 -43.33 -55.56
N ARG A 19 14.91 -42.32 -56.43
CA ARG A 19 15.93 -41.25 -56.47
C ARG A 19 15.43 -39.86 -56.07
N ALA A 20 14.27 -39.74 -55.43
CA ALA A 20 13.88 -38.48 -54.81
C ALA A 20 14.84 -38.17 -53.65
N LEU A 21 15.76 -37.24 -53.87
CA LEU A 21 16.70 -36.77 -52.87
C LEU A 21 16.10 -35.55 -52.18
N ASN A 22 16.20 -35.51 -50.85
CA ASN A 22 15.74 -34.34 -50.10
C ASN A 22 16.57 -33.12 -50.46
N CYS A 23 15.90 -32.02 -50.77
CA CYS A 23 16.53 -30.72 -50.86
C CYS A 23 17.22 -30.37 -49.54
N PRO A 24 18.40 -29.71 -49.57
CA PRO A 24 19.06 -29.20 -48.38
C PRO A 24 18.13 -28.42 -47.44
N ALA A 25 18.46 -28.39 -46.15
CA ALA A 25 17.63 -27.72 -45.15
C ALA A 25 17.35 -26.25 -45.54
N GLY A 26 16.08 -25.87 -45.55
CA GLY A 26 15.65 -24.52 -45.92
C GLY A 26 15.59 -24.23 -47.42
N THR A 27 15.88 -25.19 -48.31
CA THR A 27 15.75 -25.03 -49.78
C THR A 27 14.57 -25.81 -50.36
N GLN A 28 14.09 -25.38 -51.53
CA GLN A 28 13.04 -26.02 -52.31
C GLN A 28 13.30 -25.86 -53.82
N THR A 29 12.59 -26.62 -54.64
CA THR A 29 12.59 -26.44 -56.10
C THR A 29 11.77 -25.21 -56.51
N GLN A 30 11.89 -24.80 -57.77
CA GLN A 30 11.05 -23.74 -58.35
C GLN A 30 9.55 -24.07 -58.26
N ALA A 31 9.19 -25.36 -58.32
CA ALA A 31 7.82 -25.82 -58.16
C ALA A 31 7.36 -25.89 -56.68
N GLY A 32 8.22 -25.52 -55.72
CA GLY A 32 7.93 -25.58 -54.29
C GLY A 32 8.05 -26.97 -53.69
N LEU A 33 8.70 -27.91 -54.39
CA LEU A 33 8.91 -29.28 -53.89
C LEU A 33 10.12 -29.33 -52.96
N PHE A 34 10.06 -30.21 -51.97
CA PHE A 34 11.13 -30.42 -50.98
C PHE A 34 12.04 -31.60 -51.32
N GLU A 35 11.70 -32.36 -52.35
CA GLU A 35 12.42 -33.52 -52.83
C GLU A 35 12.49 -33.44 -54.36
N ASP A 36 13.64 -33.79 -54.95
CA ASP A 36 13.85 -33.80 -56.40
C ASP A 36 14.86 -34.90 -56.78
N GLY A 37 14.80 -35.36 -58.04
CA GLY A 37 15.76 -36.32 -58.59
C GLY A 37 17.18 -35.76 -58.73
N ASP A 38 17.32 -34.43 -58.69
CA ASP A 38 18.58 -33.70 -58.78
C ASP A 38 18.63 -32.53 -57.77
N LEU A 39 19.59 -32.55 -56.83
CA LEU A 39 19.76 -31.47 -55.86
C LEU A 39 20.08 -30.11 -56.53
N ALA A 40 20.57 -30.11 -57.77
CA ALA A 40 20.78 -28.87 -58.53
C ALA A 40 19.45 -28.11 -58.77
N ASN A 41 18.30 -28.80 -58.73
CA ASN A 41 16.98 -28.20 -58.90
C ASN A 41 16.46 -27.49 -57.64
N CYS A 42 17.09 -27.68 -56.48
CA CYS A 42 16.75 -27.03 -55.21
C CYS A 42 17.25 -25.57 -55.18
N THR A 43 16.77 -24.77 -56.13
CA THR A 43 17.25 -23.42 -56.50
C THR A 43 16.68 -22.27 -55.67
N HIS A 44 15.77 -22.54 -54.75
CA HIS A 44 15.08 -21.50 -53.97
C HIS A 44 15.28 -21.73 -52.47
N CYS A 45 15.40 -20.66 -51.66
CA CYS A 45 15.12 -20.83 -50.22
C CYS A 45 13.60 -20.91 -50.02
N ARG A 46 13.18 -21.69 -49.03
CA ARG A 46 11.77 -21.80 -48.61
C ARG A 46 11.26 -20.47 -48.07
N ALA A 47 9.94 -20.34 -48.00
CA ALA A 47 9.34 -19.25 -47.25
C ALA A 47 9.89 -19.21 -45.82
N ASN A 48 10.24 -18.03 -45.34
CA ASN A 48 10.89 -17.74 -44.05
C ASN A 48 12.32 -18.29 -43.92
N PHE A 49 13.01 -18.45 -45.04
CA PHE A 49 14.45 -18.72 -45.06
C PHE A 49 15.14 -17.72 -45.98
N TYR A 50 16.27 -17.16 -45.54
CA TYR A 50 17.07 -16.23 -46.32
C TYR A 50 18.44 -16.82 -46.64
N TYR A 51 19.04 -16.40 -47.75
CA TYR A 51 20.38 -16.82 -48.12
C TYR A 51 21.41 -15.94 -47.41
N ASN A 52 22.31 -16.53 -46.63
CA ASN A 52 23.30 -15.78 -45.85
C ASN A 52 24.59 -15.44 -46.61
N GLY A 53 24.74 -15.89 -47.86
CA GLY A 53 25.89 -15.57 -48.72
C GLY A 53 27.27 -15.99 -48.17
N GLY A 54 27.32 -16.85 -47.15
CA GLY A 54 28.54 -17.27 -46.47
C GLY A 54 28.99 -16.35 -45.33
N ASN A 55 28.20 -15.34 -44.98
CA ASN A 55 28.40 -14.55 -43.76
C ASN A 55 27.37 -14.99 -42.69
N PRO A 56 27.78 -15.43 -41.49
CA PRO A 56 26.86 -15.82 -40.42
C PRO A 56 25.97 -14.66 -39.91
N ALA A 57 26.37 -13.40 -40.13
CA ALA A 57 25.57 -12.22 -39.81
C ALA A 57 24.58 -11.81 -40.93
N GLY A 58 24.73 -12.35 -42.14
CA GLY A 58 23.84 -12.10 -43.28
C GLY A 58 23.77 -10.63 -43.69
N ASP A 59 24.81 -10.09 -44.33
CA ASP A 59 24.83 -8.69 -44.77
C ASP A 59 24.80 -8.48 -46.29
N ALA A 60 24.07 -7.41 -46.63
CA ALA A 60 23.92 -6.65 -47.88
C ALA A 60 23.39 -7.37 -49.13
N VAL A 61 22.41 -6.71 -49.76
CA VAL A 61 21.83 -7.05 -51.06
C VAL A 61 22.95 -7.19 -52.11
N GLY A 62 23.08 -8.37 -52.68
CA GLY A 62 23.67 -8.53 -54.02
C GLY A 62 25.13 -8.95 -54.15
N ALA A 63 25.74 -9.71 -53.23
CA ALA A 63 27.14 -10.13 -53.44
C ALA A 63 27.33 -11.51 -54.09
N GLN A 64 26.39 -12.47 -53.99
CA GLN A 64 26.57 -13.80 -54.58
C GLN A 64 25.23 -14.40 -55.05
N ALA A 65 25.20 -14.92 -56.27
CA ALA A 65 24.08 -15.70 -56.77
C ALA A 65 23.94 -16.99 -55.94
N PHE A 66 22.71 -17.38 -55.63
CA PHE A 66 22.44 -18.69 -55.04
C PHE A 66 22.73 -19.77 -56.10
N THR A 67 23.85 -20.49 -55.95
CA THR A 67 24.25 -21.61 -56.80
C THR A 67 24.02 -22.92 -56.05
N PRO A 68 22.85 -23.58 -56.23
CA PRO A 68 22.59 -24.87 -55.57
C PRO A 68 23.55 -25.94 -56.08
N GLY A 69 24.00 -26.82 -55.18
CA GLY A 69 24.83 -27.98 -55.50
C GLY A 69 26.33 -27.70 -55.72
N ALA A 70 26.79 -26.45 -55.62
CA ALA A 70 28.23 -26.18 -55.65
C ALA A 70 28.86 -26.64 -54.32
N ALA A 71 29.74 -27.66 -54.39
CA ALA A 71 30.46 -28.21 -53.24
C ALA A 71 31.32 -27.18 -52.45
N ASN A 72 31.43 -25.94 -52.95
CA ASN A 72 32.16 -24.82 -52.36
C ASN A 72 31.29 -23.55 -52.15
N ALA A 73 29.96 -23.64 -52.21
CA ALA A 73 29.10 -22.52 -51.84
C ALA A 73 29.16 -22.32 -50.33
N THR A 74 29.80 -21.23 -49.89
CA THR A 74 29.92 -20.89 -48.46
C THR A 74 28.59 -20.47 -47.83
N GLY A 75 27.56 -20.15 -48.63
CA GLY A 75 26.25 -19.71 -48.17
C GLY A 75 25.20 -20.82 -48.06
N GLN A 76 24.25 -20.62 -47.13
CA GLN A 76 23.14 -21.53 -46.83
C GLN A 76 21.84 -20.76 -46.66
N CYS A 77 20.71 -21.45 -46.82
CA CYS A 77 19.40 -20.92 -46.45
C CYS A 77 19.23 -21.04 -44.94
N VAL A 78 19.20 -19.90 -44.25
CA VAL A 78 19.06 -19.81 -42.80
C VAL A 78 17.61 -19.44 -42.46
N ALA A 79 17.06 -20.11 -41.45
CA ALA A 79 15.71 -19.82 -40.97
C ALA A 79 15.63 -18.39 -40.43
N CYS A 80 14.54 -17.69 -40.73
CA CYS A 80 14.25 -16.42 -40.12
C CYS A 80 14.09 -16.56 -38.61
N GLN A 81 14.64 -15.62 -37.83
CA GLN A 81 14.32 -15.50 -36.41
C GLN A 81 12.83 -15.18 -36.20
N VAL A 82 12.25 -14.42 -37.14
CA VAL A 82 10.83 -14.09 -37.17
C VAL A 82 10.30 -14.24 -38.58
N ASN A 83 9.30 -15.09 -38.74
CA ASN A 83 8.63 -15.32 -40.02
C ASN A 83 7.97 -14.05 -40.55
N ARG A 84 7.91 -13.93 -41.88
CA ARG A 84 7.23 -12.85 -42.59
C ARG A 84 5.98 -13.39 -43.24
N GLU A 85 4.86 -12.73 -42.96
CA GLU A 85 3.60 -13.03 -43.65
C GLU A 85 3.72 -12.71 -45.15
N GLY A 86 3.28 -13.64 -45.99
CA GLY A 86 3.44 -13.54 -47.45
C GLY A 86 4.86 -13.80 -47.96
N SER A 87 5.79 -14.26 -47.11
CA SER A 87 7.06 -14.83 -47.58
C SER A 87 6.77 -16.02 -48.50
N ALA A 88 7.44 -16.03 -49.65
CA ALA A 88 7.36 -17.09 -50.66
C ALA A 88 8.77 -17.60 -50.97
N GLY A 89 8.86 -18.80 -51.55
CA GLY A 89 10.15 -19.31 -51.97
C GLY A 89 10.72 -18.48 -53.12
N THR A 90 11.96 -18.01 -52.97
CA THR A 90 12.63 -17.15 -53.97
C THR A 90 14.04 -17.65 -54.26
N GLN A 91 14.60 -17.22 -55.40
CA GLN A 91 15.98 -17.51 -55.82
C GLN A 91 16.84 -16.23 -55.86
N GLY A 92 18.15 -16.40 -55.69
CA GLY A 92 19.15 -15.36 -55.97
C GLY A 92 19.02 -14.12 -55.07
N ALA A 93 19.25 -12.93 -55.64
CA ALA A 93 19.26 -11.66 -54.89
C ALA A 93 17.92 -11.32 -54.21
N ALA A 94 16.82 -11.93 -54.66
CA ALA A 94 15.50 -11.80 -54.04
C ALA A 94 15.37 -12.59 -52.72
N THR A 95 16.36 -13.40 -52.37
CA THR A 95 16.36 -14.32 -51.21
C THR A 95 17.20 -13.75 -50.07
N ASN A 96 16.92 -12.53 -49.68
CA ASN A 96 17.68 -11.82 -48.65
C ASN A 96 16.84 -11.65 -47.38
N LEU A 97 17.50 -11.28 -46.28
CA LEU A 97 16.87 -11.14 -44.97
C LEU A 97 15.67 -10.17 -45.01
N ALA A 98 15.79 -9.07 -45.77
CA ALA A 98 14.77 -8.03 -45.85
C ALA A 98 13.55 -8.42 -46.70
N THR A 99 13.63 -9.42 -47.58
CA THR A 99 12.49 -9.93 -48.37
C THR A 99 11.86 -11.15 -47.72
N GLN A 100 12.64 -11.95 -46.97
CA GLN A 100 12.21 -13.23 -46.44
C GLN A 100 11.81 -13.21 -44.97
N CYS A 101 12.33 -12.28 -44.17
CA CYS A 101 12.12 -12.24 -42.73
C CYS A 101 11.46 -10.93 -42.27
N SER A 102 10.83 -10.97 -41.10
CA SER A 102 10.42 -9.77 -40.38
C SER A 102 11.55 -9.31 -39.45
N VAL A 103 11.66 -8.01 -39.24
CA VAL A 103 12.62 -7.41 -38.30
C VAL A 103 11.88 -6.98 -37.04
N ALA A 104 12.44 -7.29 -35.87
CA ALA A 104 11.90 -6.80 -34.62
C ALA A 104 12.05 -5.27 -34.54
N CYS A 105 10.98 -4.58 -34.19
CA CYS A 105 11.02 -3.16 -33.92
C CYS A 105 11.90 -2.88 -32.70
N PRO A 106 12.70 -1.78 -32.72
CA PRO A 106 13.47 -1.32 -31.56
C PRO A 106 12.62 -1.25 -30.29
N ALA A 107 13.27 -1.39 -29.12
CA ALA A 107 12.58 -1.39 -27.83
C ALA A 107 11.61 -0.19 -27.69
N GLY A 108 10.38 -0.47 -27.25
CA GLY A 108 9.33 0.54 -27.08
C GLY A 108 8.69 1.07 -28.36
N THR A 109 9.10 0.63 -29.56
CA THR A 109 8.56 1.09 -30.86
C THR A 109 7.67 0.04 -31.53
N ALA A 110 6.69 0.46 -32.33
CA ALA A 110 5.77 -0.38 -33.08
C ALA A 110 5.44 0.20 -34.46
N VAL A 111 4.87 -0.63 -35.31
CA VAL A 111 4.25 -0.22 -36.58
C VAL A 111 2.92 0.52 -36.32
N ALA A 112 2.34 1.13 -37.36
CA ALA A 112 1.18 2.01 -37.26
C ALA A 112 -0.08 1.38 -36.63
N ASP A 113 -0.24 0.05 -36.69
CA ASP A 113 -1.36 -0.64 -36.03
C ASP A 113 -1.25 -0.68 -34.50
N GLY A 114 -0.15 -0.20 -33.92
CA GLY A 114 -0.04 0.30 -32.54
C GLY A 114 -0.27 -0.68 -31.39
N GLN A 115 -0.79 -1.89 -31.65
CA GLN A 115 -1.32 -2.80 -30.62
C GLN A 115 -0.80 -4.24 -30.71
N THR A 116 -0.35 -4.73 -31.88
CA THR A 116 -0.28 -6.20 -32.09
C THR A 116 1.01 -6.75 -32.71
N LEU A 117 1.86 -5.95 -33.35
CA LEU A 117 3.05 -6.47 -34.03
C LEU A 117 4.32 -5.75 -33.59
N ASN A 118 5.18 -6.47 -32.86
CA ASN A 118 6.55 -6.08 -32.53
C ASN A 118 7.51 -6.24 -33.71
N PHE A 119 6.98 -6.55 -34.90
CA PHE A 119 7.75 -6.96 -36.07
C PHE A 119 7.29 -6.15 -37.29
N ALA A 120 8.24 -5.78 -38.12
CA ALA A 120 8.05 -4.96 -39.30
C ALA A 120 8.82 -5.53 -40.49
N LEU A 121 8.52 -5.07 -41.70
CA LEU A 121 9.27 -5.46 -42.90
C LEU A 121 10.62 -4.74 -42.97
N SER A 122 10.76 -3.63 -42.25
CA SER A 122 12.00 -2.89 -42.04
C SER A 122 11.92 -2.10 -40.73
N VAL A 123 13.07 -1.80 -40.12
CA VAL A 123 13.14 -0.94 -38.92
C VAL A 123 12.53 0.45 -39.18
N THR A 124 12.55 0.92 -40.43
CA THR A 124 11.96 2.20 -40.85
C THR A 124 10.43 2.25 -40.73
N GLN A 125 9.75 1.11 -40.63
CA GLN A 125 8.29 1.05 -40.47
C GLN A 125 7.82 1.14 -39.01
N CYS A 126 8.74 1.02 -38.05
CA CYS A 126 8.45 1.07 -36.61
C CYS A 126 8.19 2.51 -36.13
N THR A 127 7.20 3.18 -36.70
CA THR A 127 6.95 4.63 -36.63
C THR A 127 6.30 5.15 -35.35
N HIS A 128 5.82 4.26 -34.48
CA HIS A 128 5.06 4.63 -33.29
C HIS A 128 5.81 4.23 -32.02
N CYS A 129 5.65 4.98 -30.93
CA CYS A 129 5.88 4.39 -29.60
C CYS A 129 4.69 3.49 -29.26
N ARG A 130 4.96 2.34 -28.64
CA ARG A 130 3.94 1.41 -28.17
C ARG A 130 3.06 2.06 -27.12
N ALA A 131 1.88 1.48 -26.90
CA ALA A 131 1.07 1.82 -25.73
C ALA A 131 1.92 1.77 -24.45
N ASN A 132 1.81 2.80 -23.61
CA ASN A 132 2.60 2.98 -22.41
C ASN A 132 4.12 3.19 -22.64
N PHE A 133 4.49 3.69 -23.81
CA PHE A 133 5.84 4.21 -24.09
C PHE A 133 5.73 5.61 -24.68
N TYR A 134 6.60 6.52 -24.25
CA TYR A 134 6.64 7.89 -24.76
C TYR A 134 8.00 8.22 -25.36
N TYR A 135 8.01 9.09 -26.37
CA TYR A 135 9.20 9.60 -27.00
C TYR A 135 9.84 10.69 -26.13
N ASN A 136 11.06 10.47 -25.68
CA ASN A 136 11.76 11.41 -24.79
C ASN A 136 12.41 12.61 -25.52
N GLY A 137 12.31 12.70 -26.86
CA GLY A 137 12.83 13.83 -27.64
C GLY A 137 14.34 14.06 -27.53
N GLY A 138 15.09 13.09 -27.01
CA GLY A 138 16.51 13.22 -26.68
C GLY A 138 16.82 13.99 -25.41
N ASN A 139 15.81 14.34 -24.62
CA ASN A 139 15.96 14.83 -23.25
C ASN A 139 15.73 13.68 -22.26
N PRO A 140 16.72 13.29 -21.44
CA PRO A 140 16.54 12.22 -20.44
C PRO A 140 15.48 12.54 -19.37
N ALA A 141 15.06 13.79 -19.23
CA ALA A 141 13.99 14.21 -18.30
C ALA A 141 12.57 14.18 -18.91
N GLY A 142 12.40 14.00 -20.23
CA GLY A 142 11.10 13.65 -20.84
C GLY A 142 9.96 14.69 -20.84
N ASP A 143 10.13 15.88 -20.27
CA ASP A 143 9.01 16.81 -20.00
C ASP A 143 8.64 17.79 -21.14
N ALA A 144 9.42 17.87 -22.21
CA ALA A 144 9.15 18.80 -23.30
C ALA A 144 8.56 18.10 -24.54
N VAL A 145 7.53 18.70 -25.13
CA VAL A 145 7.08 18.39 -26.49
C VAL A 145 8.25 18.63 -27.44
N GLY A 146 9.00 17.58 -27.73
CA GLY A 146 10.05 17.63 -28.74
C GLY A 146 9.39 17.80 -30.11
N ALA A 147 9.60 18.94 -30.76
CA ALA A 147 9.13 19.23 -32.12
C ALA A 147 9.75 18.32 -33.22
N GLN A 148 10.55 17.35 -32.83
CA GLN A 148 11.27 16.44 -33.72
C GLN A 148 10.40 15.22 -34.01
N ALA A 149 10.07 15.01 -35.29
CA ALA A 149 9.38 13.80 -35.74
C ALA A 149 10.25 12.57 -35.45
N PHE A 150 9.62 11.53 -34.89
CA PHE A 150 10.25 10.22 -34.71
C PHE A 150 10.67 9.70 -36.10
N THR A 151 11.97 9.53 -36.34
CA THR A 151 12.50 8.98 -37.60
C THR A 151 13.00 7.56 -37.33
N PRO A 152 12.23 6.52 -37.68
CA PRO A 152 12.59 5.14 -37.35
C PRO A 152 13.78 4.70 -38.19
N GLY A 153 14.77 4.07 -37.56
CA GLY A 153 15.97 3.57 -38.23
C GLY A 153 17.06 4.62 -38.52
N ALA A 154 16.90 5.87 -38.06
CA ALA A 154 17.99 6.85 -38.12
C ALA A 154 19.02 6.54 -37.01
N ALA A 155 20.25 6.22 -37.39
CA ALA A 155 21.38 6.00 -36.48
C ALA A 155 21.75 7.23 -35.61
N ASN A 156 21.06 8.36 -35.80
CA ASN A 156 21.34 9.66 -35.19
C ASN A 156 20.07 10.34 -34.62
N ALA A 157 19.01 9.60 -34.34
CA ALA A 157 17.89 10.12 -33.58
C ALA A 157 18.30 10.20 -32.10
N THR A 158 18.47 11.41 -31.57
CA THR A 158 18.87 11.64 -30.18
C THR A 158 17.84 11.14 -29.16
N GLY A 159 16.61 10.80 -29.57
CA GLY A 159 15.52 10.32 -28.71
C GLY A 159 15.11 8.87 -28.91
N GLN A 160 14.49 8.27 -27.88
CA GLN A 160 14.01 6.88 -27.83
C GLN A 160 12.60 6.81 -27.22
N CYS A 161 11.89 5.72 -27.48
CA CYS A 161 10.63 5.40 -26.78
C CYS A 161 10.96 4.78 -25.42
N VAL A 162 10.62 5.47 -24.34
CA VAL A 162 10.88 5.08 -22.95
C VAL A 162 9.58 4.58 -22.32
N ALA A 163 9.67 3.55 -21.49
CA ALA A 163 8.52 3.02 -20.78
C ALA A 163 7.93 4.07 -19.82
N CYS A 164 6.60 4.15 -19.75
CA CYS A 164 5.94 4.92 -18.73
C CYS A 164 6.28 4.39 -17.33
N GLN A 165 6.52 5.30 -16.38
CA GLN A 165 6.56 4.91 -14.97
C GLN A 165 5.21 4.38 -14.50
N VAL A 166 4.12 4.93 -15.07
CA VAL A 166 2.74 4.52 -14.79
C VAL A 166 1.99 4.40 -16.10
N ASN A 167 1.47 3.19 -16.34
CA ASN A 167 0.69 2.90 -17.53
C ASN A 167 -0.63 3.67 -17.53
N ARG A 168 -1.06 4.09 -18.72
CA ARG A 168 -2.37 4.71 -18.97
C ARG A 168 -3.32 3.64 -19.50
N GLU A 169 -4.48 3.51 -18.87
CA GLU A 169 -5.54 2.63 -19.35
C GLU A 169 -6.06 3.15 -20.70
N GLY A 170 -6.22 2.25 -21.68
CA GLY A 170 -6.60 2.60 -23.04
C GLY A 170 -5.51 3.36 -23.83
N SER A 171 -4.26 3.38 -23.35
CA SER A 171 -3.12 3.91 -24.11
C SER A 171 -2.97 3.16 -25.43
N VAL A 172 -2.76 3.89 -26.53
CA VAL A 172 -2.59 3.34 -27.88
C VAL A 172 -1.26 3.78 -28.47
N GLY A 173 -0.68 2.96 -29.34
CA GLY A 173 0.53 3.34 -30.04
C GLY A 173 0.35 4.65 -30.81
N THR A 174 1.29 5.59 -30.66
CA THR A 174 1.18 6.94 -31.24
C THR A 174 2.49 7.32 -31.94
N GLN A 175 2.39 8.09 -33.03
CA GLN A 175 3.55 8.52 -33.83
C GLN A 175 4.17 9.84 -33.36
N GLY A 176 5.50 9.95 -33.49
CA GLY A 176 6.20 11.23 -33.47
C GLY A 176 6.03 12.04 -32.17
N ALA A 177 5.91 13.37 -32.31
CA ALA A 177 5.75 14.30 -31.18
C ALA A 177 4.42 14.11 -30.41
N ALA A 178 3.45 13.43 -31.00
CA ALA A 178 2.20 13.07 -30.33
C ALA A 178 2.39 11.92 -29.33
N ALA A 179 3.45 11.12 -29.45
CA ALA A 179 3.80 10.07 -28.50
C ALA A 179 4.48 10.62 -27.23
N ASN A 180 3.97 11.69 -26.65
CA ASN A 180 4.56 12.32 -25.47
C ASN A 180 3.96 11.77 -24.16
N LEU A 181 4.58 12.12 -23.02
CA LEU A 181 4.21 11.65 -21.69
C LEU A 181 2.71 11.86 -21.38
N ALA A 182 2.14 13.01 -21.72
CA ALA A 182 0.73 13.35 -21.48
C ALA A 182 -0.25 12.52 -22.32
N THR A 183 0.20 12.01 -23.46
CA THR A 183 -0.64 11.23 -24.37
C THR A 183 -0.53 9.74 -24.07
N GLN A 184 0.66 9.26 -23.68
CA GLN A 184 0.97 7.84 -23.54
C GLN A 184 0.94 7.31 -22.10
N CYS A 185 1.17 8.17 -21.11
CA CYS A 185 1.35 7.79 -19.71
C CYS A 185 0.33 8.47 -18.80
N SER A 186 0.19 7.95 -17.58
CA SER A 186 -0.47 8.66 -16.49
C SER A 186 0.58 9.37 -15.63
N VAL A 187 0.30 10.59 -15.17
CA VAL A 187 1.19 11.34 -14.27
C VAL A 187 0.73 11.21 -12.84
N ALA A 188 1.66 11.02 -11.90
CA ALA A 188 1.34 11.01 -10.48
C ALA A 188 0.89 12.39 -10.01
N CYS A 189 -0.24 12.43 -9.32
CA CYS A 189 -0.69 13.63 -8.64
C CYS A 189 0.24 13.98 -7.46
N PRO A 190 0.46 15.27 -7.17
CA PRO A 190 1.18 15.70 -5.97
C PRO A 190 0.66 15.03 -4.70
N ALA A 191 1.51 14.88 -3.68
CA ALA A 191 1.18 14.16 -2.46
C ALA A 191 -0.16 14.61 -1.85
N GLY A 192 -1.01 13.63 -1.49
CA GLY A 192 -2.32 13.89 -0.88
C GLY A 192 -3.39 14.45 -1.82
N THR A 193 -3.10 14.66 -3.11
CA THR A 193 -4.07 15.18 -4.10
C THR A 193 -4.64 14.09 -5.01
N ALA A 194 -5.80 14.37 -5.60
CA ALA A 194 -6.53 13.49 -6.51
C ALA A 194 -7.26 14.29 -7.60
N VAL A 195 -7.73 13.56 -8.61
CA VAL A 195 -8.69 14.06 -9.61
C VAL A 195 -10.10 14.15 -9.02
N ALA A 196 -11.01 14.82 -9.74
CA ALA A 196 -12.36 15.16 -9.25
C ALA A 196 -13.23 13.95 -8.86
N ASP A 197 -13.06 12.80 -9.51
CA ASP A 197 -13.87 11.60 -9.22
C ASP A 197 -13.52 10.93 -7.88
N GLY A 198 -12.50 11.43 -7.17
CA GLY A 198 -12.28 11.23 -5.73
C GLY A 198 -12.03 9.81 -5.23
N GLN A 199 -12.22 8.79 -6.06
CA GLN A 199 -12.38 7.41 -5.60
C GLN A 199 -11.12 6.55 -5.82
N THR A 200 -10.42 6.65 -6.94
CA THR A 200 -9.50 5.54 -7.26
C THR A 200 -8.49 5.93 -8.33
N LEU A 201 -7.44 6.66 -7.97
CA LEU A 201 -6.05 6.47 -8.46
C LEU A 201 -5.25 7.76 -8.28
N ASN A 202 -3.99 7.59 -7.89
CA ASN A 202 -3.02 8.67 -7.64
C ASN A 202 -2.52 9.32 -8.93
N PHE A 203 -3.24 9.17 -10.04
CA PHE A 203 -2.73 9.43 -11.37
C PHE A 203 -3.75 10.20 -12.20
N ALA A 204 -3.25 11.09 -13.05
CA ALA A 204 -4.03 11.94 -13.92
C ALA A 204 -3.46 11.93 -15.34
N LEU A 205 -4.21 12.46 -16.31
CA LEU A 205 -3.69 12.67 -17.67
C LEU A 205 -2.78 13.90 -17.75
N SER A 206 -2.93 14.81 -16.80
CA SER A 206 -2.07 15.97 -16.58
C SER A 206 -2.08 16.31 -15.09
N VAL A 207 -0.95 16.80 -14.56
CA VAL A 207 -0.86 17.23 -13.17
C VAL A 207 -1.89 18.31 -12.84
N THR A 208 -2.31 19.11 -13.81
CA THR A 208 -3.33 20.15 -13.64
C THR A 208 -4.74 19.60 -13.36
N GLN A 209 -4.98 18.30 -13.56
CA GLN A 209 -6.25 17.66 -13.19
C GLN A 209 -6.32 17.27 -11.70
N CYS A 210 -5.18 17.30 -10.99
CA CYS A 210 -5.08 17.04 -9.56
C CYS A 210 -5.62 18.26 -8.77
N THR A 211 -6.95 18.41 -8.79
CA THR A 211 -7.69 19.57 -8.32
C THR A 211 -8.28 19.38 -6.92
N HIS A 212 -8.26 18.15 -6.40
CA HIS A 212 -8.88 17.79 -5.13
C HIS A 212 -7.82 17.32 -4.12
N CYS A 213 -8.07 17.53 -2.83
CA CYS A 213 -7.43 16.73 -1.80
C CYS A 213 -8.16 15.41 -1.66
N ARG A 214 -7.39 14.34 -1.39
CA ARG A 214 -7.93 13.02 -1.09
C ARG A 214 -8.76 13.06 0.20
N ALA A 215 -9.66 12.08 0.31
CA ALA A 215 -10.28 11.73 1.58
C ALA A 215 -9.22 11.61 2.69
N ASN A 216 -9.44 12.29 3.83
CA ASN A 216 -8.50 12.36 4.96
C ASN A 216 -7.20 13.13 4.67
N PHE A 217 -7.19 14.00 3.66
CA PHE A 217 -6.12 14.95 3.40
C PHE A 217 -6.70 16.35 3.27
N TYR A 218 -6.00 17.37 3.75
CA TYR A 218 -6.45 18.76 3.70
C TYR A 218 -5.38 19.70 3.15
N TYR A 219 -5.82 20.83 2.61
CA TYR A 219 -4.94 21.89 2.12
C TYR A 219 -4.71 22.93 3.21
N ASN A 220 -3.45 23.09 3.62
CA ASN A 220 -3.01 24.04 4.66
C ASN A 220 -2.33 25.30 4.10
N GLY A 221 -2.50 25.59 2.81
CA GLY A 221 -1.95 26.81 2.23
C GLY A 221 -2.81 28.04 2.51
N ASP A 222 -2.14 29.19 2.62
CA ASP A 222 -2.76 30.51 2.79
C ASP A 222 -3.21 31.12 1.44
N ALA A 223 -2.63 30.67 0.33
CA ALA A 223 -2.98 31.08 -1.02
C ALA A 223 -4.07 30.17 -1.63
N ASN A 224 -4.55 30.54 -2.83
CA ASN A 224 -5.42 29.68 -3.62
C ASN A 224 -4.67 28.42 -4.07
N PHE A 225 -5.34 27.27 -3.97
CA PHE A 225 -4.85 25.99 -4.45
C PHE A 225 -4.62 26.01 -5.96
N VAL A 226 -3.41 25.66 -6.37
CA VAL A 226 -2.95 25.52 -7.75
C VAL A 226 -2.81 24.04 -8.08
N ALA A 227 -3.67 23.58 -8.99
CA ALA A 227 -3.71 22.18 -9.40
C ALA A 227 -2.38 21.75 -10.05
N GLY A 228 -1.88 20.58 -9.65
CA GLY A 228 -0.61 20.03 -10.13
C GLY A 228 0.64 20.59 -9.48
N THR A 229 0.52 21.60 -8.61
CA THR A 229 1.66 22.17 -7.87
C THR A 229 1.52 21.96 -6.38
N ASN A 230 0.34 22.26 -5.81
CA ASN A 230 0.14 22.12 -4.37
C ASN A 230 -0.07 20.68 -3.95
N GLN A 231 0.29 20.41 -2.69
CA GLN A 231 0.11 19.12 -2.02
C GLN A 231 -0.95 19.27 -0.92
N CYS A 232 -1.55 18.16 -0.52
CA CYS A 232 -2.43 18.12 0.65
C CYS A 232 -1.76 17.31 1.77
N THR A 233 -1.94 17.77 3.00
CA THR A 233 -1.40 17.17 4.22
C THR A 233 -2.37 16.12 4.75
N ALA A 234 -1.86 14.98 5.20
CA ALA A 234 -2.70 13.98 5.86
C ALA A 234 -3.35 14.57 7.11
N CYS A 235 -4.59 14.15 7.41
CA CYS A 235 -5.21 14.50 8.68
C CYS A 235 -4.33 14.01 9.85
N PRO A 236 -4.33 14.75 10.99
CA PRO A 236 -3.63 14.31 12.19
C PRO A 236 -4.02 12.89 12.62
N VAL A 237 -3.13 12.20 13.34
CA VAL A 237 -3.43 10.86 13.86
C VAL A 237 -4.68 10.91 14.75
N GLY A 238 -5.67 10.06 14.46
CA GLY A 238 -6.95 10.03 15.17
C GLY A 238 -8.01 11.02 14.66
N ALA A 239 -7.67 11.88 13.69
CA ALA A 239 -8.55 12.86 13.06
C ALA A 239 -9.08 12.42 11.68
N ASN A 240 -8.98 11.13 11.34
CA ASN A 240 -9.51 10.59 10.10
C ASN A 240 -11.03 10.41 10.20
N LYS A 241 -11.77 10.84 9.18
CA LYS A 241 -13.20 10.53 9.00
C LYS A 241 -13.42 9.13 8.42
N GLY A 242 -12.35 8.41 8.07
CA GLY A 242 -12.43 7.05 7.56
C GLY A 242 -13.19 7.02 6.22
N ALA A 243 -14.21 6.16 6.13
CA ALA A 243 -15.05 6.01 4.94
C ALA A 243 -15.99 7.21 4.70
N ASP A 244 -16.27 8.02 5.73
CA ASP A 244 -17.11 9.22 5.62
C ASP A 244 -16.33 10.43 5.07
N ALA A 245 -15.01 10.29 4.88
CA ALA A 245 -14.19 11.32 4.27
C ALA A 245 -14.45 11.38 2.75
N ALA A 246 -14.98 12.49 2.27
CA ALA A 246 -15.11 12.76 0.84
C ALA A 246 -13.95 13.62 0.34
N ALA A 247 -13.39 13.26 -0.82
CA ALA A 247 -12.47 14.14 -1.53
C ALA A 247 -13.16 15.48 -1.84
N ALA A 248 -12.44 16.59 -1.72
CA ALA A 248 -12.98 17.92 -2.00
C ALA A 248 -11.96 18.74 -2.77
N GLN A 249 -12.45 19.72 -3.53
CA GLN A 249 -11.60 20.62 -4.31
C GLN A 249 -10.63 21.36 -3.38
N GLY A 250 -9.37 21.54 -3.79
CA GLY A 250 -8.28 21.98 -2.89
C GLY A 250 -8.58 23.23 -2.05
N ASN A 251 -9.26 24.23 -2.60
CA ASN A 251 -9.66 25.42 -1.84
C ASN A 251 -10.73 25.14 -0.77
N ALA A 252 -11.65 24.21 -1.04
CA ALA A 252 -12.70 23.78 -0.13
C ALA A 252 -12.25 22.66 0.83
N ALA A 253 -11.16 21.97 0.50
CA ALA A 253 -10.57 20.88 1.25
C ALA A 253 -9.76 21.37 2.47
N LYS A 254 -10.33 22.26 3.26
CA LYS A 254 -9.72 22.74 4.51
C LYS A 254 -9.85 21.67 5.60
N ILE A 255 -9.04 21.81 6.65
CA ILE A 255 -8.97 20.83 7.74
C ILE A 255 -10.34 20.50 8.34
N LYS A 256 -11.23 21.49 8.49
CA LYS A 256 -12.60 21.31 9.02
C LYS A 256 -13.51 20.49 8.09
N THR A 257 -13.29 20.60 6.78
CA THR A 257 -14.04 19.84 5.76
C THR A 257 -13.57 18.39 5.72
N GLN A 258 -12.26 18.18 5.73
CA GLN A 258 -11.61 16.91 5.42
C GLN A 258 -11.30 16.03 6.63
N CYS A 259 -11.05 16.64 7.79
CA CYS A 259 -10.61 15.97 8.99
C CYS A 259 -11.64 16.14 10.11
N ASN A 260 -11.61 15.19 11.03
CA ASN A 260 -12.23 15.27 12.34
C ASN A 260 -11.34 16.12 13.25
N VAL A 261 -11.90 17.05 14.03
CA VAL A 261 -11.07 17.84 14.94
C VAL A 261 -10.92 17.09 16.26
N LEU A 262 -9.67 16.67 16.52
CA LEU A 262 -9.27 16.13 17.82
C LEU A 262 -9.25 17.25 18.86
N CYS A 263 -10.03 17.07 19.92
CA CYS A 263 -10.01 17.97 21.04
C CYS A 263 -8.68 17.90 21.81
N PRO A 264 -8.19 19.01 22.38
CA PRO A 264 -7.04 18.99 23.29
C PRO A 264 -7.18 17.92 24.37
N THR A 265 -6.06 17.39 24.87
CA THR A 265 -6.04 16.29 25.84
C THR A 265 -7.04 16.48 26.98
N GLY A 266 -7.86 15.45 27.22
CA GLY A 266 -8.85 15.46 28.30
C GLY A 266 -10.06 16.37 28.07
N THR A 267 -10.22 16.97 26.90
CA THR A 267 -11.38 17.81 26.55
C THR A 267 -12.32 17.11 25.56
N SER A 268 -13.57 17.57 25.49
CA SER A 268 -14.61 17.06 24.59
C SER A 268 -15.56 18.18 24.16
N ASN A 269 -16.39 17.92 23.14
CA ASN A 269 -17.51 18.80 22.82
C ASN A 269 -18.64 18.73 23.85
N ALA A 270 -19.70 19.51 23.60
CA ALA A 270 -20.91 19.52 24.43
C ALA A 270 -21.58 18.13 24.58
N ASN A 271 -21.42 17.25 23.59
CA ASN A 271 -21.99 15.90 23.56
C ASN A 271 -21.06 14.83 24.16
N GLY A 272 -19.82 15.20 24.51
CA GLY A 272 -18.80 14.28 25.04
C GLY A 272 -17.88 13.66 23.99
N ASP A 273 -17.97 14.05 22.71
CA ASP A 273 -17.07 13.54 21.68
C ASP A 273 -15.70 14.22 21.77
N THR A 274 -14.65 13.41 21.69
CA THR A 274 -13.25 13.88 21.70
C THR A 274 -12.65 13.99 20.30
N PHE A 275 -13.29 13.40 19.28
CA PHE A 275 -12.77 13.30 17.92
C PHE A 275 -13.66 13.98 16.87
N TRP A 276 -14.96 14.15 17.11
CA TRP A 276 -15.95 14.60 16.11
C TRP A 276 -16.35 16.07 16.27
N THR A 277 -15.37 16.95 16.44
CA THR A 277 -15.68 18.38 16.59
C THR A 277 -15.57 19.11 15.26
N ALA A 278 -16.50 20.04 14.98
CA ALA A 278 -16.53 20.79 13.72
C ALA A 278 -15.47 21.91 13.73
N ALA A 279 -15.15 22.43 14.91
CA ALA A 279 -14.04 23.32 15.17
C ALA A 279 -13.40 22.99 16.53
N ILE A 280 -12.11 23.31 16.67
CA ILE A 280 -11.38 23.10 17.94
C ILE A 280 -11.99 23.92 19.08
N THR A 281 -12.63 25.04 18.76
CA THR A 281 -13.39 25.88 19.68
C THR A 281 -14.65 25.22 20.24
N ASP A 282 -15.09 24.10 19.66
CA ASP A 282 -16.23 23.33 20.17
C ASP A 282 -15.82 22.42 21.32
N CYS A 283 -14.52 22.27 21.60
CA CYS A 283 -13.97 21.54 22.74
C CYS A 283 -14.14 22.36 24.03
N VAL A 284 -15.38 22.44 24.49
CA VAL A 284 -15.84 23.30 25.60
C VAL A 284 -15.94 22.59 26.95
N ASN A 285 -15.88 21.25 26.96
CA ASN A 285 -16.02 20.42 28.16
C ASN A 285 -14.70 19.74 28.53
N CYS A 286 -14.52 19.42 29.81
CA CYS A 286 -13.61 18.33 30.16
C CYS A 286 -14.32 16.99 29.92
N ALA A 287 -13.58 16.05 29.33
CA ALA A 287 -14.02 14.67 29.16
C ALA A 287 -14.19 13.98 30.52
N ALA A 288 -14.94 12.89 30.51
CA ALA A 288 -15.14 12.03 31.68
C ALA A 288 -13.81 11.63 32.35
N ASN A 289 -13.72 11.79 33.67
CA ASN A 289 -12.51 11.54 34.47
C ASN A 289 -11.33 12.49 34.17
N PHE A 290 -11.62 13.68 33.65
CA PHE A 290 -10.67 14.78 33.56
C PHE A 290 -11.26 16.03 34.20
N TYR A 291 -10.42 16.83 34.85
CA TYR A 291 -10.81 18.08 35.49
C TYR A 291 -9.92 19.24 35.03
N PHE A 292 -10.36 20.46 35.24
CA PHE A 292 -9.58 21.65 34.96
C PHE A 292 -9.47 22.54 36.19
N ASN A 293 -8.33 23.24 36.31
CA ASN A 293 -8.10 24.21 37.38
C ASN A 293 -7.63 25.53 36.76
N GLY A 294 -8.51 26.52 36.72
CA GLY A 294 -8.21 27.86 36.18
C GLY A 294 -9.27 28.34 35.19
N ALA A 295 -8.90 29.36 34.40
CA ALA A 295 -9.75 29.91 33.34
C ALA A 295 -9.68 29.03 32.08
N PHE A 296 -10.78 28.35 31.78
CA PHE A 296 -10.85 27.45 30.63
C PHE A 296 -11.05 28.24 29.33
N ASN A 297 -10.22 27.96 28.32
CA ASN A 297 -10.30 28.52 26.98
C ASN A 297 -10.57 27.39 25.99
N ALA A 298 -11.74 27.45 25.33
CA ALA A 298 -12.16 26.41 24.40
C ALA A 298 -11.15 26.23 23.25
N GLY A 299 -10.78 24.98 23.00
CA GLY A 299 -9.84 24.61 21.94
C GLY A 299 -8.35 24.82 22.24
N THR A 300 -7.98 25.40 23.39
CA THR A 300 -6.56 25.54 23.77
C THR A 300 -6.26 24.92 25.14
N SER A 301 -7.19 24.98 26.08
CA SER A 301 -7.05 24.35 27.40
C SER A 301 -6.97 22.83 27.28
N GLN A 302 -6.16 22.20 28.13
CA GLN A 302 -6.09 20.74 28.31
C GLN A 302 -6.57 20.40 29.72
N CYS A 303 -7.41 19.38 29.86
CA CYS A 303 -7.86 18.93 31.17
C CYS A 303 -6.90 17.88 31.74
N ILE A 304 -6.81 17.84 33.06
CA ILE A 304 -5.91 17.00 33.85
C ILE A 304 -6.65 15.71 34.22
N GLN A 305 -5.99 14.56 34.09
CA GLN A 305 -6.58 13.27 34.43
C GLN A 305 -6.88 13.20 35.94
N CYS A 306 -8.05 12.64 36.28
CA CYS A 306 -8.45 12.42 37.67
C CYS A 306 -7.50 11.46 38.39
N PRO A 307 -7.05 11.78 39.63
CA PRO A 307 -6.28 10.85 40.46
C PRO A 307 -7.04 9.55 40.76
N VAL A 308 -8.36 9.67 40.96
CA VAL A 308 -9.29 8.53 41.08
C VAL A 308 -10.49 8.77 40.17
N SER A 309 -10.75 7.83 39.27
CA SER A 309 -11.87 7.91 38.33
C SER A 309 -13.22 7.65 39.02
N LYS A 310 -14.28 8.32 38.54
CA LYS A 310 -15.67 8.00 38.87
C LYS A 310 -16.12 6.77 38.09
N ALA A 311 -16.95 5.93 38.71
CA ALA A 311 -17.59 4.81 38.03
C ALA A 311 -18.57 5.30 36.94
N ASN A 312 -19.31 6.38 37.25
CA ASN A 312 -20.18 7.10 36.32
C ASN A 312 -19.72 8.55 36.22
N PRO A 313 -18.70 8.84 35.39
CA PRO A 313 -18.17 10.18 35.24
C PRO A 313 -19.14 11.08 34.47
N ALA A 314 -19.28 12.33 34.92
CA ALA A 314 -20.11 13.33 34.25
C ALA A 314 -19.22 14.23 33.40
N THR A 315 -19.50 14.40 32.11
CA THR A 315 -18.89 15.48 31.31
C THR A 315 -19.44 16.83 31.78
N ALA A 316 -18.56 17.81 31.94
CA ALA A 316 -18.96 19.15 32.39
C ALA A 316 -18.22 20.23 31.60
N PRO A 317 -18.82 21.43 31.42
CA PRO A 317 -18.14 22.59 30.87
C PRO A 317 -16.80 22.84 31.57
N GLY A 318 -15.76 23.16 30.82
CA GLY A 318 -14.40 23.27 31.36
C GLY A 318 -14.27 24.27 32.52
N GLY A 319 -15.07 25.34 32.52
CA GLY A 319 -15.13 26.31 33.62
C GLY A 319 -15.78 25.79 34.91
N SER A 320 -16.56 24.70 34.84
CA SER A 320 -17.21 24.06 36.00
C SER A 320 -16.73 22.62 36.24
N ALA A 321 -15.85 22.10 35.40
CA ALA A 321 -15.24 20.77 35.50
C ALA A 321 -14.14 20.71 36.57
N SER A 322 -14.47 21.10 37.80
CA SER A 322 -13.55 21.04 38.94
C SER A 322 -13.23 19.59 39.34
N LEU A 323 -12.17 19.42 40.13
CA LEU A 323 -11.77 18.11 40.69
C LEU A 323 -12.95 17.42 41.40
N SER A 324 -13.73 18.15 42.22
CA SER A 324 -14.88 17.57 42.93
C SER A 324 -16.04 17.18 42.01
N THR A 325 -16.24 17.93 40.92
CA THR A 325 -17.30 17.64 39.95
C THR A 325 -16.96 16.41 39.12
N GLN A 326 -15.69 16.24 38.75
CA GLN A 326 -15.25 15.25 37.77
C GLN A 326 -14.66 13.97 38.37
N CYS A 327 -14.00 14.07 39.52
CA CYS A 327 -13.19 12.99 40.08
C CYS A 327 -13.75 12.42 41.39
N ASN A 328 -13.38 11.19 41.68
CA ASN A 328 -13.47 10.66 43.04
C ASN A 328 -12.26 11.14 43.84
N SER A 329 -12.43 11.22 45.16
CA SER A 329 -11.34 11.48 46.09
C SER A 329 -11.12 10.25 46.97
N ALA A 330 -9.87 9.91 47.24
CA ALA A 330 -9.56 8.80 48.13
C ALA A 330 -9.93 9.14 49.58
N CYS A 331 -10.54 8.18 50.27
CA CYS A 331 -10.67 8.22 51.71
C CYS A 331 -9.27 8.18 52.36
N PRO A 332 -9.06 8.82 53.52
CA PRO A 332 -7.82 8.71 54.28
C PRO A 332 -7.43 7.24 54.53
N THR A 333 -6.14 6.95 54.62
CA THR A 333 -5.60 5.59 54.77
C THR A 333 -6.34 4.79 55.86
N GLY A 334 -6.76 3.58 55.50
CA GLY A 334 -7.44 2.67 56.43
C GLY A 334 -8.91 3.01 56.70
N THR A 335 -9.49 4.01 56.03
CA THR A 335 -10.90 4.37 56.16
C THR A 335 -11.70 3.98 54.92
N VAL A 336 -13.00 3.77 55.10
CA VAL A 336 -13.97 3.40 54.06
C VAL A 336 -15.29 4.11 54.31
N LEU A 337 -16.15 4.15 53.29
CA LEU A 337 -17.53 4.60 53.43
C LEU A 337 -18.37 3.66 54.29
N ASP A 338 -19.63 4.05 54.51
CA ASP A 338 -20.59 3.28 55.31
C ASP A 338 -20.86 1.86 54.78
N ASP A 339 -20.59 1.57 53.51
CA ASP A 339 -20.68 0.20 52.96
C ASP A 339 -19.57 -0.73 53.50
N GLY A 340 -18.53 -0.18 54.11
CA GLY A 340 -17.42 -0.92 54.69
C GLY A 340 -16.38 -1.40 53.68
N THR A 341 -16.52 -1.05 52.40
CA THR A 341 -15.66 -1.54 51.31
C THR A 341 -15.16 -0.45 50.39
N THR A 342 -15.94 0.60 50.14
CA THR A 342 -15.56 1.65 49.20
C THR A 342 -14.54 2.58 49.85
N THR A 343 -13.40 2.79 49.19
CA THR A 343 -12.26 3.59 49.67
C THR A 343 -12.20 4.98 49.04
N ASN A 344 -13.22 5.39 48.28
CA ASN A 344 -13.25 6.67 47.59
C ASN A 344 -14.62 7.34 47.74
N TYR A 345 -14.64 8.65 47.99
CA TYR A 345 -15.85 9.45 48.13
C TYR A 345 -16.07 10.38 46.92
N THR A 346 -17.34 10.72 46.66
CA THR A 346 -17.77 11.48 45.47
C THR A 346 -18.13 12.93 45.76
N THR A 347 -18.46 13.25 47.01
CA THR A 347 -19.06 14.55 47.38
C THR A 347 -18.35 15.21 48.54
N GLN A 348 -18.19 14.52 49.68
CA GLN A 348 -17.55 15.10 50.86
C GLN A 348 -16.69 14.08 51.59
N ALA A 349 -15.54 14.54 52.11
CA ALA A 349 -14.59 13.67 52.80
C ALA A 349 -15.19 13.03 54.07
N ASN A 350 -16.16 13.69 54.70
CA ASN A 350 -16.87 13.19 55.89
C ASN A 350 -17.66 11.89 55.66
N GLN A 351 -17.79 11.42 54.41
CA GLN A 351 -18.40 10.13 54.06
C GLN A 351 -17.50 8.94 54.45
N CYS A 352 -16.21 9.15 54.69
CA CYS A 352 -15.27 8.12 55.14
C CYS A 352 -15.40 7.90 56.66
N THR A 353 -16.47 7.24 57.08
CA THR A 353 -16.94 7.14 58.48
C THR A 353 -16.47 5.89 59.23
N LYS A 354 -15.93 4.88 58.51
CA LYS A 354 -15.55 3.59 59.07
C LYS A 354 -14.07 3.31 58.89
N CYS A 355 -13.47 2.58 59.82
CA CYS A 355 -12.19 1.93 59.57
C CYS A 355 -12.41 0.65 58.76
N ALA A 356 -11.56 0.44 57.76
CA ALA A 356 -11.52 -0.76 56.93
C ALA A 356 -11.22 -2.01 57.77
N VAL A 357 -11.46 -3.17 57.17
CA VAL A 357 -11.16 -4.47 57.77
C VAL A 357 -9.66 -4.55 58.13
N ASN A 358 -9.34 -4.94 59.37
CA ASN A 358 -7.96 -4.98 59.91
C ASN A 358 -7.29 -3.60 60.05
N PHE A 359 -8.08 -2.53 60.15
CA PHE A 359 -7.62 -1.22 60.56
C PHE A 359 -8.39 -0.77 61.81
N PHE A 360 -7.71 -0.06 62.72
CA PHE A 360 -8.30 0.43 63.96
C PHE A 360 -8.10 1.93 64.13
N ALA A 361 -9.03 2.59 64.83
CA ALA A 361 -8.92 3.99 65.17
C ALA A 361 -7.97 4.14 66.38
N SER A 362 -6.86 4.84 66.19
CA SER A 362 -5.92 5.16 67.28
C SER A 362 -6.48 6.16 68.30
N LYS A 363 -7.56 6.87 67.93
CA LYS A 363 -8.30 7.80 68.79
C LYS A 363 -9.79 7.49 68.67
N THR A 364 -10.44 7.20 69.79
CA THR A 364 -11.89 6.89 69.85
C THR A 364 -12.75 8.14 70.11
N THR A 365 -12.14 9.23 70.58
CA THR A 365 -12.78 10.53 70.78
C THR A 365 -12.08 11.60 69.94
N GLY A 366 -12.86 12.45 69.26
CA GLY A 366 -12.33 13.52 68.42
C GLY A 366 -11.84 13.06 67.04
N PHE A 367 -12.27 11.89 66.56
CA PHE A 367 -12.02 11.46 65.18
C PHE A 367 -12.80 12.34 64.20
N VAL A 368 -12.11 12.89 63.20
CA VAL A 368 -12.69 13.74 62.16
C VAL A 368 -12.75 12.96 60.85
N ALA A 369 -13.96 12.52 60.48
CA ALA A 369 -14.21 11.81 59.23
C ALA A 369 -13.72 12.63 58.03
N GLY A 370 -12.98 11.97 57.12
CA GLY A 370 -12.39 12.62 55.94
C GLY A 370 -11.01 13.22 56.14
N THR A 371 -10.53 13.31 57.37
CA THR A 371 -9.19 13.84 57.69
C THR A 371 -8.33 12.80 58.40
N ASP A 372 -8.87 12.14 59.42
CA ASP A 372 -8.13 11.16 60.21
C ASP A 372 -8.01 9.81 59.50
N THR A 373 -6.90 9.12 59.76
CA THR A 373 -6.61 7.78 59.24
C THR A 373 -6.88 6.71 60.28
N CYS A 374 -7.06 5.47 59.83
CA CYS A 374 -7.03 4.30 60.71
C CYS A 374 -5.67 3.59 60.58
N THR A 375 -5.22 3.00 61.67
CA THR A 375 -3.92 2.33 61.77
C THR A 375 -4.07 0.86 61.40
N GLU A 376 -3.16 0.36 60.56
CA GLU A 376 -3.18 -1.05 60.15
C GLU A 376 -2.82 -1.97 61.32
N CYS A 377 -3.54 -3.08 61.45
CA CYS A 377 -3.23 -4.12 62.43
C CYS A 377 -1.91 -4.83 62.10
N THR A 378 -0.98 -4.85 63.05
CA THR A 378 0.27 -5.62 62.93
C THR A 378 0.01 -7.14 62.79
N LYS A 379 -1.06 -7.64 63.41
CA LYS A 379 -1.57 -9.00 63.20
C LYS A 379 -3.04 -8.95 62.77
N LYS A 380 -3.31 -9.39 61.55
CA LYS A 380 -4.63 -9.37 60.92
C LYS A 380 -5.49 -10.52 61.43
N LEU A 381 -6.79 -10.27 61.59
CA LEU A 381 -7.79 -11.31 61.81
C LEU A 381 -7.97 -12.11 60.52
N THR A 382 -7.93 -13.44 60.62
CA THR A 382 -8.07 -14.35 59.48
C THR A 382 -9.52 -14.70 59.14
N SER A 383 -10.48 -14.43 60.04
CA SER A 383 -11.92 -14.52 59.76
C SER A 383 -12.72 -13.59 60.67
N GLY A 384 -13.91 -13.15 60.22
CA GLY A 384 -14.86 -12.34 61.02
C GLY A 384 -14.54 -10.85 61.12
N ALA A 385 -13.46 -10.40 60.49
CA ALA A 385 -13.09 -8.98 60.46
C ALA A 385 -14.04 -8.21 59.53
N THR A 386 -14.63 -7.13 60.05
CA THR A 386 -15.60 -6.29 59.33
C THR A 386 -15.24 -4.83 59.55
N ALA A 387 -15.55 -3.97 58.57
CA ALA A 387 -15.37 -2.53 58.75
C ALA A 387 -16.30 -2.03 59.87
N LYS A 388 -15.80 -1.14 60.72
CA LYS A 388 -16.52 -0.61 61.88
C LYS A 388 -16.45 0.90 61.91
N VAL A 389 -17.51 1.52 62.42
CA VAL A 389 -17.49 2.96 62.73
C VAL A 389 -16.37 3.25 63.71
N PHE A 390 -15.78 4.45 63.62
CA PHE A 390 -14.57 4.82 64.36
C PHE A 390 -14.66 4.54 65.88
N ALA A 391 -15.83 4.76 66.50
CA ALA A 391 -16.05 4.52 67.93
C ALA A 391 -15.93 3.03 68.32
N GLU A 392 -16.19 2.13 67.38
CA GLU A 392 -16.16 0.68 67.57
C GLU A 392 -14.90 0.02 67.01
N ALA A 393 -14.19 0.70 66.11
CA ALA A 393 -13.00 0.19 65.44
C ALA A 393 -11.77 0.18 66.36
N THR A 394 -11.86 -0.43 67.55
CA THR A 394 -10.75 -0.53 68.49
C THR A 394 -9.75 -1.61 68.06
N GLN A 395 -8.49 -1.48 68.50
CA GLN A 395 -7.45 -2.47 68.23
C GLN A 395 -7.86 -3.89 68.67
N LYS A 396 -8.56 -4.02 69.81
CA LYS A 396 -9.05 -5.30 70.34
C LYS A 396 -10.09 -5.96 69.42
N ILE A 397 -10.90 -5.16 68.74
CA ILE A 397 -11.98 -5.63 67.87
C ILE A 397 -11.44 -5.95 66.46
N GLN A 398 -10.53 -5.13 65.95
CA GLN A 398 -10.07 -5.20 64.56
C GLN A 398 -8.81 -6.04 64.36
N CYS A 399 -8.00 -6.26 65.40
CA CYS A 399 -6.71 -6.95 65.28
C CYS A 399 -6.70 -8.30 66.01
N ALA A 400 -5.92 -9.25 65.50
CA ALA A 400 -5.70 -10.51 66.19
C ALA A 400 -4.83 -10.29 67.45
N ALA A 401 -5.27 -10.83 68.58
CA ALA A 401 -4.52 -10.76 69.83
C ALA A 401 -3.14 -11.41 69.67
N THR A 402 -2.09 -10.76 70.18
CA THR A 402 -0.81 -11.42 70.40
C THR A 402 -1.04 -12.57 71.39
N THR A 403 -0.58 -13.75 71.01
CA THR A 403 -0.83 -15.09 71.59
C THR A 403 -0.62 -15.22 73.11
N PHE A 404 -0.14 -14.18 73.79
CA PHE A 404 0.19 -14.18 75.22
C PHE A 404 -1.04 -14.30 76.15
N ALA A 405 -2.19 -13.73 75.80
CA ALA A 405 -3.39 -13.80 76.63
C ALA A 405 -4.05 -15.21 76.62
N LYS A 406 -3.92 -15.96 75.53
CA LYS A 406 -4.35 -17.37 75.48
C LYS A 406 -3.42 -18.29 76.26
N PHE A 407 -2.13 -17.96 76.35
CA PHE A 407 -1.18 -18.73 77.16
C PHE A 407 -1.49 -18.58 78.66
N LEU A 408 -1.76 -17.35 79.14
CA LEU A 408 -2.05 -17.13 80.56
C LEU A 408 -3.33 -17.85 81.06
N SER A 409 -4.38 -17.87 80.25
CA SER A 409 -5.65 -18.54 80.61
C SER A 409 -5.50 -20.06 80.67
N ILE A 410 -4.71 -20.65 79.77
CA ILE A 410 -4.40 -22.08 79.80
C ILE A 410 -3.47 -22.41 80.98
N SER A 411 -2.45 -21.58 81.25
CA SER A 411 -1.55 -21.77 82.39
C SER A 411 -2.27 -21.70 83.75
N LEU A 412 -3.26 -20.80 83.92
CA LEU A 412 -4.07 -20.71 85.14
C LEU A 412 -5.00 -21.92 85.34
N LEU A 413 -5.47 -22.53 84.25
CA LEU A 413 -6.20 -23.80 84.27
C LEU A 413 -5.31 -24.97 84.69
N PHE A 414 -4.06 -25.02 84.23
CA PHE A 414 -3.12 -26.08 84.65
C PHE A 414 -2.67 -25.94 86.12
N VAL A 415 -2.53 -24.71 86.63
CA VAL A 415 -2.20 -24.50 88.06
C VAL A 415 -3.35 -24.92 88.97
N SER A 416 -4.60 -24.75 88.54
CA SER A 416 -5.78 -25.19 89.31
C SER A 416 -5.98 -26.71 89.28
N PHE A 417 -5.55 -27.41 88.22
CA PHE A 417 -5.51 -28.87 88.19
C PHE A 417 -4.35 -29.50 88.98
N TYR A 418 -3.30 -28.74 89.30
CA TYR A 418 -2.15 -29.23 90.08
C TYR A 418 -2.30 -29.00 91.60
N LEU A 419 -3.31 -28.22 92.01
CA LEU A 419 -3.63 -27.89 93.41
C LEU A 419 -4.90 -28.60 93.93
N LEU A 420 -5.48 -29.47 93.11
CA LEU A 420 -6.50 -30.48 93.46
C LEU A 420 -5.85 -31.85 93.43
#